data_AF-A0A9D4AQ91-F1
#
_entry.id   AF-A0A9D4AQ91-F1
#
_cell.length_a   1.000
_cell.length_b   1.000
_cell.length_c   1.000
_cell.angle_alpha   90.00
_cell.angle_beta   90.00
_cell.angle_gamma   90.00
#
_symmetry.space_group_name_H-M   'P 1'
#
loop_
_entity.id
_entity.type
_entity.pdbx_description
1 polymer ?
#
loop_
_entity_poly.entity_id
_entity_poly.type
_entity_poly.pdbx_seq_one_letter_code
_entity_poly.pdbx_strand_id
1 'polypeptide(L)'
;YAKEHGNRAAERQFGPSPTECMIRQWRKQEEQLLKMPKKKKALRGKPAKWPNLEQRLKTWIMEQRQSGLCVSTKHIQYQAR
;
A
#
# COMPACT_ATOMS: atom_id res chain seq x y z
N TYR A 1 -10.31 1.11 21.11
CA TYR A 1 -10.05 2.38 21.83
C TYR A 1 -10.54 3.64 21.10
N ALA A 2 -9.84 4.20 20.09
CA ALA A 2 -10.24 5.49 19.49
C ALA A 2 -11.63 5.50 18.83
N LYS A 3 -12.11 4.34 18.35
CA LYS A 3 -13.47 4.17 17.82
C LYS A 3 -14.55 4.26 18.91
N GLU A 4 -14.25 3.79 20.11
CA GLU A 4 -15.18 3.69 21.24
C GLU A 4 -15.13 4.94 22.12
N HIS A 5 -13.94 5.49 22.37
CA HIS A 5 -13.72 6.60 23.32
C HIS A 5 -13.43 7.94 22.63
N GLY A 6 -13.29 7.96 21.30
CA GLY A 6 -12.96 9.15 20.52
C GLY A 6 -11.46 9.43 20.40
N ASN A 7 -11.09 10.24 19.40
CA ASN A 7 -9.69 10.47 19.02
C ASN A 7 -8.91 11.23 20.12
N ARG A 8 -9.52 12.24 20.75
CA ARG A 8 -8.88 13.03 21.82
C ARG A 8 -8.64 12.20 23.08
N ALA A 9 -9.54 11.28 23.42
CA ALA A 9 -9.33 10.36 24.53
C ALA A 9 -8.17 9.40 24.24
N ALA A 10 -8.06 8.94 22.99
CA ALA A 10 -6.93 8.10 22.56
C ALA A 10 -5.59 8.84 22.63
N GLU A 11 -5.52 10.09 22.17
CA GLU A 11 -4.31 10.93 22.31
C GLU A 11 -3.87 11.05 23.78
N ARG A 12 -4.78 11.39 24.69
CA ARG A 12 -4.48 11.47 26.13
C ARG A 12 -4.04 10.14 26.73
N GLN A 13 -4.62 9.03 26.27
CA GLN A 13 -4.33 7.69 26.77
C GLN A 13 -2.95 7.18 26.32
N PHE A 14 -2.56 7.45 25.07
CA PHE A 14 -1.36 6.88 24.45
C PHE A 14 -0.14 7.81 24.48
N GLY A 15 -0.27 9.03 25.01
CA GLY A 15 0.85 9.92 25.33
C GLY A 15 1.20 10.93 24.22
N PRO A 16 2.41 11.52 24.22
CA PRO A 16 2.75 12.67 23.36
C PRO A 16 2.69 12.38 21.85
N SER A 17 2.76 11.10 21.46
CA SER A 17 2.46 10.59 20.12
C SER A 17 1.83 9.21 20.30
N PRO A 18 0.70 8.90 19.65
CA PRO A 18 0.09 9.57 18.49
C PRO A 18 -0.82 10.76 18.84
N THR A 19 -0.71 11.84 18.06
CA THR A 19 -1.61 13.00 18.19
C THR A 19 -3.00 12.73 17.62
N GLU A 20 -4.00 13.54 17.98
CA GLU A 20 -5.38 13.43 17.46
C GLU A 20 -5.40 13.38 15.92
N CYS A 21 -4.59 14.23 15.28
CA CYS A 21 -4.52 14.30 13.82
C CYS A 21 -4.02 12.99 13.21
N MET A 22 -3.00 12.36 13.80
CA MET A 22 -2.47 11.06 13.36
C MET A 22 -3.52 9.96 13.54
N ILE A 23 -4.18 9.91 14.70
CA ILE A 23 -5.24 8.94 15.01
C ILE A 23 -6.37 9.08 13.98
N ARG A 24 -6.80 10.31 13.69
CA ARG A 24 -7.83 10.58 12.69
C ARG A 24 -7.42 10.12 11.30
N GLN A 25 -6.16 10.33 10.90
CA GLN A 25 -5.65 9.88 9.61
C GLN A 25 -5.58 8.34 9.53
N TRP A 26 -5.09 7.67 10.57
CA TRP A 26 -5.07 6.21 10.63
C TRP A 26 -6.47 5.61 10.56
N ARG A 27 -7.47 6.24 11.20
CA ARG A 27 -8.87 5.80 11.08
C ARG A 27 -9.39 5.93 9.65
N LYS A 28 -9.07 7.02 8.95
CA LYS A 28 -9.43 7.17 7.53
C LYS A 28 -8.78 6.11 6.64
N GLN A 29 -7.60 5.63 7.03
CA GLN A 29 -6.81 4.64 6.29
C GLN A 29 -6.88 3.23 6.89
N GLU A 30 -7.82 2.96 7.80
CA GLU A 30 -7.84 1.73 8.60
C GLU A 30 -7.86 0.48 7.72
N GLU A 31 -8.75 0.45 6.73
CA GLU A 31 -8.86 -0.68 5.80
C GLU A 31 -7.56 -0.91 5.01
N GLN A 32 -6.88 0.16 4.62
CA GLN A 32 -5.59 0.07 3.91
C GLN A 32 -4.49 -0.45 4.83
N LEU A 33 -4.48 -0.03 6.10
CA LEU A 33 -3.53 -0.51 7.10
C LEU A 33 -3.76 -1.99 7.42
N LEU A 34 -5.01 -2.44 7.51
CA LEU A 34 -5.36 -3.85 7.74
C LEU A 34 -4.97 -4.75 6.56
N LYS A 35 -5.11 -4.27 5.32
CA LYS A 35 -4.71 -4.99 4.10
C LYS A 35 -3.19 -4.93 3.85
N MET A 36 -2.44 -4.14 4.60
CA MET A 36 -1.02 -3.91 4.35
C MET A 36 -0.20 -5.18 4.64
N PRO A 37 0.76 -5.55 3.78
CA PRO A 37 1.65 -6.68 4.05
C PRO A 37 2.45 -6.47 5.34
N LYS A 38 2.59 -7.51 6.17
CA LYS A 38 3.30 -7.43 7.47
C LYS A 38 4.71 -6.82 7.40
N LYS A 39 5.42 -7.03 6.29
CA LYS A 39 6.79 -6.51 6.08
C LYS A 39 6.81 -5.04 5.64
N LYS A 40 5.68 -4.47 5.22
CA LYS A 40 5.57 -3.09 4.73
C LYS A 40 5.32 -2.15 5.91
N LYS A 41 6.28 -1.26 6.17
CA LYS A 41 6.25 -0.35 7.32
C LYS A 41 5.47 0.96 7.06
N ALA A 42 5.25 1.32 5.80
CA ALA A 42 4.56 2.54 5.41
C ALA A 42 3.98 2.45 3.99
N LEU A 43 2.91 3.19 3.73
CA LEU A 43 2.32 3.38 2.40
C LEU A 43 3.07 4.45 1.60
N ARG A 44 4.38 4.25 1.38
CA ARG A 44 5.20 5.15 0.54
C ARG A 44 4.92 4.90 -0.94
N GLY A 45 4.95 5.97 -1.73
CA GLY A 45 4.78 5.93 -3.19
C GLY A 45 3.37 6.29 -3.67
N LYS A 46 3.23 6.48 -4.99
CA LYS A 46 1.94 6.74 -5.63
C LYS A 46 1.21 5.40 -5.87
N PRO A 47 -0.14 5.38 -5.84
CA PRO A 47 -0.89 4.23 -6.30
C PRO A 47 -0.63 3.97 -7.79
N ALA A 48 -0.91 2.74 -8.22
CA ALA A 48 -0.89 2.35 -9.63
C ALA A 48 -1.74 3.33 -10.46
N LYS A 49 -1.17 3.86 -11.55
CA LYS A 49 -1.92 4.75 -12.45
C LYS A 49 -2.88 3.96 -13.33
N TRP A 50 -2.49 2.72 -13.66
CA TRP A 50 -3.28 1.82 -14.50
C TRP A 50 -3.38 0.44 -13.83
N PRO A 51 -4.22 0.28 -12.79
CA PRO A 51 -4.23 -0.91 -11.95
C PRO A 51 -4.36 -2.23 -12.73
N ASN A 52 -5.29 -2.28 -13.71
CA ASN A 52 -5.53 -3.48 -14.51
C ASN A 52 -4.35 -3.80 -15.44
N LEU A 53 -3.77 -2.77 -16.08
CA LEU A 53 -2.62 -2.92 -16.97
C LEU A 53 -1.37 -3.34 -16.19
N GLU A 54 -1.08 -2.66 -15.09
CA GLU A 54 0.05 -2.98 -14.21
C GLU A 54 -0.07 -4.39 -13.64
N GLN A 55 -1.28 -4.84 -13.28
CA GLN A 55 -1.50 -6.20 -12.81
C GLN A 55 -1.27 -7.23 -13.91
N ARG A 56 -1.76 -7.00 -15.14
CA ARG A 56 -1.51 -7.88 -16.29
C ARG A 56 -0.03 -7.95 -16.66
N LEU A 57 0.68 -6.83 -16.63
CA LEU A 57 2.13 -6.80 -16.88
C LEU A 57 2.88 -7.53 -15.78
N LYS A 58 2.45 -7.39 -14.51
CA LYS A 58 3.05 -8.11 -13.39
C LYS A 58 2.92 -9.63 -13.55
N THR A 59 1.73 -10.15 -13.92
CA THR A 59 1.56 -11.59 -14.16
C THR A 59 2.46 -12.07 -15.29
N TRP A 60 2.47 -11.35 -16.42
CA TRP A 60 3.33 -11.66 -17.55
C TRP A 60 4.83 -11.65 -17.18
N ILE A 61 5.31 -10.64 -16.45
CA ILE A 61 6.72 -10.57 -16.00
C ILE A 61 7.07 -11.77 -15.10
N MET A 62 6.17 -12.17 -14.21
CA MET A 62 6.39 -13.34 -13.35
C MET A 62 6.51 -14.62 -14.17
N GLU A 63 5.64 -14.82 -15.16
CA GLU A 63 5.68 -15.97 -16.07
C GLU A 63 7.01 -16.03 -16.85
N GLN A 64 7.44 -14.90 -17.44
CA GLN A 64 8.72 -14.84 -18.17
C GLN A 64 9.92 -15.13 -17.26
N ARG A 65 9.92 -14.62 -16.03
CA ARG A 65 11.01 -14.89 -15.08
C ARG A 65 11.00 -16.34 -14.61
N GLN A 66 9.82 -16.94 -14.47
CA GLN A 66 9.68 -18.34 -14.10
C GLN A 66 10.17 -19.28 -15.22
N SER A 67 10.05 -18.88 -16.49
CA SER A 67 10.64 -19.59 -17.62
C SER A 67 12.14 -19.32 -17.82
N GLY A 68 12.77 -18.55 -16.93
CA GLY A 68 14.21 -18.23 -16.99
C GLY A 68 14.57 -17.09 -17.94
N LEU A 69 13.58 -16.38 -18.50
CA LEU A 69 13.81 -15.26 -19.42
C LEU A 69 14.01 -13.94 -18.64
N CYS A 70 14.96 -13.13 -19.11
CA CYS A 70 15.17 -11.79 -18.60
C CYS A 70 14.19 -10.81 -19.28
N VAL A 71 13.50 -10.00 -18.48
CA VAL A 71 12.56 -9.00 -18.99
C VAL A 71 13.16 -7.61 -18.88
N SER A 72 13.45 -6.99 -20.03
CA SER A 72 13.92 -5.60 -20.08
C SER A 72 12.76 -4.60 -20.18
N THR A 73 13.02 -3.33 -19.87
CA THR A 73 12.01 -2.25 -19.94
C THR A 73 11.37 -2.15 -21.32
N LYS A 74 12.12 -2.38 -22.40
CA LYS A 74 11.58 -2.36 -23.77
C LYS A 74 10.53 -3.44 -23.99
N HIS A 75 10.75 -4.64 -23.45
CA HIS A 75 9.76 -5.72 -23.53
C HIS A 75 8.47 -5.36 -22.78
N ILE A 76 8.60 -4.75 -21.60
CA ILE A 76 7.45 -4.29 -20.81
C ILE A 76 6.67 -3.23 -21.59
N GLN A 77 7.35 -2.26 -22.19
CA GLN A 77 6.70 -1.24 -23.01
C GLN A 77 6.01 -1.82 -24.24
N TYR A 78 6.61 -2.82 -24.89
CA TYR A 78 6.00 -3.51 -26.03
C TYR A 78 4.72 -4.26 -25.62
N GLN A 79 4.74 -4.97 -24.49
CA GLN A 79 3.59 -5.71 -23.97
C GLN A 79 2.49 -4.81 -23.38
N ALA A 80 2.84 -3.57 -23.02
CA ALA A 80 1.92 -2.58 -22.48
C ALA A 80 1.18 -1.78 -23.57
N ARG A 81 1.63 -1.85 -24.82
CA ARG A 81 0.95 -1.26 -25.98
C ARG A 81 -0.27 -2.08 -26.34
#